data_AF-A0A0Q0JHC4-F1
#
_entry.id   AF-A0A0Q0JHC4-F1
#
_cell.length_a   1.000
_cell.length_b   1.000
_cell.length_c   1.000
_cell.angle_alpha   90.00
_cell.angle_beta   90.00
_cell.angle_gamma   90.00
#
_symmetry.space_group_name_H-M   'P 1'
#
loop_
_entity.id
_entity.type
_entity.pdbx_description
1 polymer ?
#
loop_
_entity_poly.entity_id
_entity_poly.type
_entity_poly.pdbx_seq_one_letter_code
_entity_poly.pdbx_strand_id
1 'polypeptide(L)'
;MDKFCWEITVQDLNEHAVWLFKYCKDDSVDETIVTPASEADTLNPNNQLLVKSQFTDAIGNKFLGYIHIGLAGIEYTQPCMFVDDEPVGFWFGISTPNTIDLPKLNFPIQAVSEPIYGLPSQIEIINGYISSSIEISSQ
;
A
#
# COMPACT_ATOMS: atom_id res chain seq x y z
N MET A 1 15.60 9.73 9.03
CA MET A 1 15.93 8.31 9.21
C MET A 1 15.61 7.69 7.88
N ASP A 2 16.62 7.16 7.20
CA ASP A 2 16.44 6.63 5.84
C ASP A 2 16.34 5.11 5.96
N LYS A 3 15.39 4.52 5.24
CA LYS A 3 15.13 3.07 5.25
C LYS A 3 14.73 2.63 3.85
N PHE A 4 14.87 1.35 3.54
CA PHE A 4 14.21 0.81 2.35
C PHE A 4 12.70 0.74 2.57
N CYS A 5 11.89 0.92 1.52
CA CYS A 5 10.43 0.96 1.66
C CYS A 5 9.84 -0.34 2.26
N TRP A 6 10.45 -1.50 1.99
CA TRP A 6 10.06 -2.78 2.57
C TRP A 6 10.49 -2.98 4.04
N GLU A 7 11.26 -2.05 4.61
CA GLU A 7 11.65 -2.05 6.03
C GLU A 7 10.74 -1.14 6.89
N ILE A 8 9.71 -0.52 6.31
CA ILE A 8 8.68 0.20 7.07
C ILE A 8 7.93 -0.80 7.96
N THR A 9 7.74 -0.42 9.22
CA THR A 9 6.98 -1.18 10.22
C THR A 9 5.70 -0.44 10.64
N VAL A 10 4.84 -1.14 11.38
CA VAL A 10 3.67 -0.52 12.04
C VAL A 10 4.07 0.63 12.97
N GLN A 11 5.20 0.50 13.69
CA GLN A 11 5.69 1.57 14.56
C GLN A 11 6.11 2.80 13.75
N ASP A 12 6.85 2.60 12.65
CA ASP A 12 7.27 3.67 11.75
C ASP A 12 6.06 4.47 11.23
N LEU A 13 4.97 3.78 10.85
CA LEU A 13 3.74 4.44 10.39
C LEU A 13 3.03 5.23 11.50
N ASN A 14 3.07 4.73 12.74
CA ASN A 14 2.47 5.44 13.87
C ASN A 14 3.27 6.70 14.27
N GLU A 15 4.59 6.67 14.10
CA GLU A 15 5.46 7.82 14.33
C GLU A 15 5.44 8.81 13.15
N HIS A 16 5.37 8.28 11.93
CA HIS A 16 5.42 9.04 10.68
C HIS A 16 4.40 8.50 9.68
N ALA A 17 3.30 9.25 9.48
CA ALA A 17 2.22 8.85 8.60
C ALA A 17 2.53 9.05 7.09
N VAL A 18 3.59 9.80 6.75
CA VAL A 18 3.98 10.04 5.35
C VAL A 18 5.48 9.82 5.18
N TRP A 19 5.83 9.12 4.11
CA TRP A 19 7.21 8.84 3.72
C TRP A 19 7.44 9.27 2.28
N LEU A 20 8.58 9.89 2.02
CA LEU A 20 9.02 10.39 0.73
C LEU A 20 10.08 9.46 0.15
N PHE A 21 9.91 9.03 -1.09
CA PHE A 21 10.99 8.40 -1.85
C PHE A 21 12.08 9.42 -2.16
N LYS A 22 13.32 9.09 -1.78
CA LYS A 22 14.46 9.95 -2.08
C LYS A 22 14.79 9.80 -3.57
N TYR A 23 14.68 10.89 -4.32
CA TYR A 23 15.14 10.94 -5.70
C TYR A 23 16.43 11.76 -5.81
N CYS A 24 17.50 11.11 -6.26
CA CYS A 24 18.78 11.76 -6.56
C CYS A 24 19.10 11.58 -8.05
N LYS A 25 19.28 12.69 -8.78
CA LYS A 25 19.52 12.69 -10.24
C LYS A 25 20.82 12.01 -10.67
N ASP A 26 21.75 11.84 -9.75
CA ASP A 26 23.06 11.20 -9.98
C ASP A 26 23.07 9.72 -9.60
N ASP A 27 21.89 9.12 -9.35
CA ASP A 27 21.70 7.74 -8.92
C ASP A 27 22.51 7.35 -7.67
N SER A 28 22.92 8.35 -6.86
CA SER A 28 23.68 8.13 -5.62
C SER A 28 22.85 7.52 -4.50
N VAL A 29 21.52 7.51 -4.65
CA VAL A 29 20.56 6.96 -3.70
C VAL A 29 19.67 5.98 -4.45
N ASP A 30 19.50 4.79 -3.87
CA ASP A 30 18.59 3.78 -4.39
C ASP A 30 17.14 4.31 -4.41
N GLU A 31 16.44 4.10 -5.52
CA GLU A 31 15.08 4.62 -5.75
C GLU A 31 14.03 4.05 -4.77
N THR A 32 14.39 3.01 -4.02
CA THR A 32 13.53 2.36 -3.04
C THR A 32 13.75 2.88 -1.60
N ILE A 33 14.69 3.81 -1.41
CA ILE A 33 14.94 4.43 -0.11
C ILE A 33 13.91 5.53 0.17
N VAL A 34 13.34 5.48 1.36
CA VAL A 34 12.36 6.43 1.87
C VAL A 34 12.83 7.12 3.14
N THR A 35 12.31 8.32 3.38
CA THR A 35 12.49 9.10 4.62
C THR A 35 11.15 9.67 5.06
N PRO A 36 10.92 9.94 6.37
CA PRO A 36 9.74 10.67 6.81
C PRO A 36 9.58 12.00 6.05
N ALA A 37 8.38 12.26 5.55
CA ALA A 37 8.08 13.46 4.77
C ALA A 37 7.58 14.60 5.66
N SER A 38 7.91 15.82 5.27
CA SER A 38 7.36 17.04 5.86
C SER A 38 6.08 17.49 5.15
N GLU A 39 5.38 18.45 5.74
CA GLU A 39 4.23 19.13 5.08
C GLU A 39 4.64 19.82 3.77
N ALA A 40 5.86 20.34 3.65
CA ALA A 40 6.30 20.93 2.39
C ALA A 40 6.43 19.88 1.27
N ASP A 41 6.79 18.65 1.64
CA ASP A 41 6.96 17.55 0.69
C ASP A 41 5.61 17.06 0.14
N THR A 42 4.55 17.13 0.94
CA THR A 42 3.20 16.72 0.52
C THR A 42 2.54 17.70 -0.44
N LEU A 43 2.99 18.96 -0.44
CA LEU A 43 2.48 20.00 -1.34
C LEU A 43 3.15 19.99 -2.72
N ASN A 44 4.24 19.23 -2.90
CA ASN A 44 4.90 19.09 -4.19
C ASN A 44 4.32 17.90 -4.97
N PRO A 45 3.59 18.13 -6.08
CA PRO A 45 2.95 17.05 -6.84
C PRO A 45 3.93 16.12 -7.56
N ASN A 46 5.22 16.47 -7.63
CA ASN A 46 6.24 15.62 -8.23
C ASN A 46 6.89 14.64 -7.24
N ASN A 47 6.59 14.79 -5.95
CA ASN A 47 7.10 13.89 -4.93
C ASN A 47 6.32 12.57 -4.96
N GLN A 48 7.04 11.46 -4.86
CA GLN A 48 6.43 10.15 -4.69
C GLN A 48 6.35 9.85 -3.19
N LEU A 49 5.13 9.61 -2.71
CA LEU A 49 4.83 9.51 -1.28
C LEU A 49 4.16 8.19 -0.96
N LEU A 50 4.60 7.54 0.11
CA LEU A 50 3.85 6.52 0.81
C LEU A 50 3.05 7.19 1.92
N VAL A 51 1.74 6.93 1.96
CA VAL A 51 0.87 7.46 3.01
C VAL A 51 0.23 6.33 3.77
N LYS A 52 0.32 6.43 5.10
CA LYS A 52 -0.36 5.57 6.06
C LYS A 52 -1.84 5.44 5.69
N SER A 53 -2.30 4.21 5.66
CA SER A 53 -3.62 3.85 5.17
C SER A 53 -4.29 2.85 6.08
N GLN A 54 -5.60 3.00 6.23
CA GLN A 54 -6.44 1.99 6.86
C GLN A 54 -6.96 1.04 5.78
N PHE A 55 -6.70 -0.24 5.94
CA PHE A 55 -7.23 -1.31 5.10
C PHE A 55 -8.44 -1.91 5.81
N THR A 56 -9.57 -2.02 5.12
CA THR A 56 -10.79 -2.64 5.65
C THR A 56 -11.21 -3.79 4.73
N ASP A 57 -11.26 -4.99 5.27
CA ASP A 57 -11.62 -6.19 4.52
C ASP A 57 -13.15 -6.33 4.37
N ALA A 58 -13.61 -7.31 3.59
CA ALA A 58 -15.01 -7.51 3.27
C ALA A 58 -15.90 -7.89 4.47
N ILE A 59 -15.30 -8.34 5.58
CA ILE A 59 -16.03 -8.64 6.82
C ILE A 59 -15.86 -7.55 7.88
N GLY A 60 -15.15 -6.48 7.56
CA GLY A 60 -14.97 -5.30 8.41
C GLY A 60 -13.74 -5.33 9.32
N ASN A 61 -12.83 -6.30 9.17
CA ASN A 61 -11.55 -6.25 9.87
C ASN A 61 -10.72 -5.08 9.35
N LYS A 62 -9.98 -4.47 10.27
CA LYS A 62 -9.14 -3.30 9.99
C LYS A 62 -7.67 -3.63 10.16
N PHE A 63 -6.88 -3.21 9.19
CA PHE A 63 -5.43 -3.37 9.19
C PHE A 63 -4.78 -2.01 8.93
N LEU A 64 -3.55 -1.86 9.43
CA LEU A 64 -2.73 -0.70 9.12
C LEU A 64 -1.83 -1.04 7.93
N GLY A 65 -1.50 -0.04 7.12
CA GLY A 65 -0.56 -0.19 6.02
C GLY A 65 -0.21 1.15 5.40
N TYR A 66 0.26 1.11 4.16
CA TYR A 66 0.50 2.29 3.35
C TYR A 66 0.14 2.04 1.88
N ILE A 67 -0.09 3.13 1.15
CA ILE A 67 -0.20 3.12 -0.31
C ILE A 67 0.66 4.25 -0.88
N HIS A 68 1.13 4.08 -2.11
CA HIS A 68 1.64 5.18 -2.94
C HIS A 68 0.49 6.11 -3.32
N ILE A 69 0.69 7.41 -3.15
CA ILE A 69 -0.25 8.44 -3.60
C ILE A 69 0.06 8.84 -5.04
N GLY A 70 -0.99 8.97 -5.85
CA GLY A 70 -0.86 9.37 -7.24
C GLY A 70 -1.98 8.80 -8.10
N LEU A 71 -1.60 8.01 -9.11
CA LEU A 71 -2.58 7.35 -9.97
C LEU A 71 -3.32 6.25 -9.22
N ALA A 72 -4.59 6.06 -9.55
CA ALA A 72 -5.41 4.96 -9.03
C ALA A 72 -5.09 3.66 -9.76
N GLY A 73 -5.24 2.53 -9.06
CA GLY A 73 -4.88 1.20 -9.54
C GLY A 73 -3.78 0.58 -8.68
N ILE A 74 -3.89 -0.73 -8.42
CA ILE A 74 -2.98 -1.49 -7.55
C ILE A 74 -1.53 -1.39 -8.02
N GLU A 75 -1.29 -1.34 -9.33
CA GLU A 75 0.04 -1.22 -9.93
C GLU A 75 0.74 0.11 -9.62
N TYR A 76 -0.06 1.18 -9.42
CA TYR A 76 0.45 2.51 -9.11
C TYR A 76 0.47 2.77 -7.62
N THR A 77 -0.57 2.32 -6.91
CA THR A 77 -0.72 2.50 -5.46
C THR A 77 0.12 1.53 -4.65
N GLN A 78 0.56 0.42 -5.26
CA GLN A 78 1.39 -0.64 -4.68
C GLN A 78 1.10 -0.87 -3.19
N PRO A 79 -0.16 -1.22 -2.83
CA PRO A 79 -0.57 -1.24 -1.43
C PRO A 79 0.26 -2.24 -0.63
N CYS A 80 0.56 -1.92 0.62
CA CYS A 80 1.14 -2.83 1.59
C CYS A 80 0.39 -2.72 2.91
N MET A 81 -0.06 -3.83 3.48
CA MET A 81 -0.72 -3.85 4.78
C MET A 81 -0.02 -4.79 5.74
N PHE A 82 -0.21 -4.59 7.04
CA PHE A 82 0.38 -5.43 8.08
C PHE A 82 -0.68 -6.36 8.69
N VAL A 83 -0.38 -7.65 8.71
CA VAL A 83 -1.18 -8.70 9.36
C VAL A 83 -0.30 -9.35 10.41
N ASP A 84 -0.67 -9.25 11.68
CA ASP A 84 0.16 -9.72 12.80
C ASP A 84 1.60 -9.16 12.72
N ASP A 85 1.74 -7.87 12.40
CA ASP A 85 3.00 -7.13 12.16
C ASP A 85 3.84 -7.58 10.95
N GLU A 86 3.39 -8.58 10.18
CA GLU A 86 4.05 -9.02 8.95
C GLU A 86 3.53 -8.24 7.73
N PRO A 87 4.43 -7.72 6.86
CA PRO A 87 4.03 -6.97 5.68
C PRO A 87 3.47 -7.89 4.60
N VAL A 88 2.28 -7.54 4.11
CA VAL A 88 1.60 -8.13 2.96
C VAL A 88 1.55 -7.09 1.85
N GLY A 89 2.48 -7.19 0.91
CA GLY A 89 2.51 -6.36 -0.29
C GLY A 89 1.57 -6.90 -1.37
N PHE A 90 0.77 -6.01 -1.95
CA PHE A 90 -0.19 -6.32 -3.01
C PHE A 90 0.40 -6.13 -4.43
N TRP A 91 1.70 -5.81 -4.52
CA TRP A 91 2.42 -5.61 -5.77
C TRP A 91 3.86 -6.17 -5.70
N PHE A 92 4.03 -7.42 -6.16
CA PHE A 92 5.35 -8.05 -6.41
C PHE A 92 5.30 -8.93 -7.68
N GLY A 93 5.13 -8.30 -8.85
CA GLY A 93 5.56 -8.85 -10.13
C GLY A 93 4.69 -9.92 -10.84
N ILE A 94 4.09 -10.94 -10.21
CA ILE A 94 3.54 -12.09 -10.98
C ILE A 94 2.23 -12.70 -10.44
N SER A 95 1.64 -12.24 -9.34
CA SER A 95 0.32 -12.75 -8.92
C SER A 95 -0.44 -11.72 -8.10
N THR A 96 -1.71 -11.48 -8.45
CA THR A 96 -2.71 -11.00 -7.49
C THR A 96 -2.61 -11.88 -6.24
N PRO A 97 -2.93 -11.41 -5.04
CA PRO A 97 -2.90 -12.30 -3.88
C PRO A 97 -3.95 -13.42 -4.02
N ASN A 98 -3.49 -14.69 -4.02
CA ASN A 98 -4.36 -15.88 -4.10
C ASN A 98 -4.78 -16.39 -2.72
N THR A 99 -5.87 -17.12 -2.70
CA THR A 99 -6.41 -17.80 -1.51
C THR A 99 -5.49 -18.89 -0.96
N ILE A 100 -4.38 -19.23 -1.63
CA ILE A 100 -3.39 -20.23 -1.16
C ILE A 100 -2.28 -19.56 -0.35
N ASP A 101 -1.85 -18.36 -0.74
CA ASP A 101 -0.83 -17.55 -0.06
C ASP A 101 -1.45 -16.64 1.01
N LEU A 102 -2.72 -16.26 0.83
CA LEU A 102 -3.50 -15.43 1.77
C LEU A 102 -4.89 -16.00 2.09
N PRO A 103 -5.03 -17.30 2.47
CA PRO A 103 -6.31 -17.94 2.79
C PRO A 103 -7.11 -17.27 3.93
N LYS A 104 -6.53 -16.28 4.61
CA LYS A 104 -7.12 -15.57 5.75
C LYS A 104 -7.66 -14.17 5.41
N LEU A 105 -7.44 -13.67 4.19
CA LEU A 105 -7.87 -12.33 3.82
C LEU A 105 -9.24 -12.33 3.15
N ASN A 106 -10.12 -11.43 3.60
CA ASN A 106 -11.48 -11.33 3.10
C ASN A 106 -11.56 -10.22 2.04
N PHE A 107 -11.43 -10.58 0.77
CA PHE A 107 -11.59 -9.63 -0.33
C PHE A 107 -13.06 -9.29 -0.62
N PRO A 108 -13.37 -8.09 -1.16
CA PRO A 108 -12.45 -7.00 -1.47
C PRO A 108 -11.93 -6.29 -0.20
N ILE A 109 -10.70 -5.78 -0.28
CA ILE A 109 -10.10 -4.93 0.75
C ILE A 109 -10.08 -3.50 0.24
N GLN A 110 -10.64 -2.58 1.01
CA GLN A 110 -10.58 -1.15 0.75
C GLN A 110 -9.40 -0.54 1.51
N ALA A 111 -8.44 0.05 0.80
CA ALA A 111 -7.40 0.88 1.39
C ALA A 111 -7.83 2.35 1.32
N VAL A 112 -7.74 3.07 2.43
CA VAL A 112 -8.05 4.49 2.53
C VAL A 112 -6.86 5.20 3.16
N SER A 113 -6.19 6.06 2.41
CA SER A 113 -5.05 6.83 2.93
C SER A 113 -5.52 7.90 3.91
N GLU A 114 -4.70 8.17 4.93
CA GLU A 114 -4.98 9.24 5.88
C GLU A 114 -4.93 10.61 5.16
N PRO A 115 -5.94 11.47 5.36
CA PRO A 115 -5.86 12.86 4.92
C PRO A 115 -4.88 13.60 5.84
N ILE A 116 -3.75 14.05 5.30
CA ILE A 116 -2.69 14.65 6.10
C ILE A 116 -1.93 15.73 5.31
N TYR A 117 -1.56 16.82 5.96
CA TYR A 117 -0.77 17.92 5.36
C TYR A 117 -1.36 18.43 4.03
N GLY A 118 -2.69 18.56 3.96
CA GLY A 118 -3.40 19.00 2.76
C GLY A 118 -3.56 17.94 1.67
N LEU A 119 -2.97 16.75 1.81
CA LEU A 119 -3.23 15.63 0.90
C LEU A 119 -4.65 15.12 1.13
N PRO A 120 -5.48 15.05 0.07
CA PRO A 120 -6.77 14.38 0.16
C PRO A 120 -6.56 12.88 0.37
N SER A 121 -7.55 12.24 0.99
CA SER A 121 -7.57 10.79 1.08
C SER A 121 -7.70 10.17 -0.32
N GLN A 122 -6.90 9.15 -0.58
CA GLN A 122 -7.00 8.29 -1.76
C GLN A 122 -7.56 6.93 -1.34
N ILE A 123 -8.46 6.41 -2.16
CA ILE A 123 -9.13 5.13 -1.94
C ILE A 123 -8.69 4.17 -3.03
N GLU A 124 -8.29 2.96 -2.64
CA GLU A 124 -7.97 1.86 -3.55
C GLU A 124 -8.80 0.62 -3.17
N ILE A 125 -9.31 -0.11 -4.16
CA ILE A 125 -10.10 -1.32 -3.96
C ILE A 125 -9.32 -2.52 -4.48
N ILE A 126 -8.91 -3.38 -3.56
CA ILE A 126 -8.16 -4.59 -3.84
C ILE A 126 -9.15 -5.74 -3.91
N ASN A 127 -9.41 -6.26 -5.12
CA ASN A 127 -10.48 -7.25 -5.33
C ASN A 127 -10.09 -8.71 -5.04
N GLY A 128 -8.80 -9.03 -4.85
CA GLY A 128 -8.32 -10.42 -4.77
C GLY A 128 -8.55 -11.18 -6.09
N TYR A 129 -8.35 -12.51 -6.11
CA TYR A 129 -8.82 -13.33 -7.24
C TYR A 129 -10.30 -13.67 -7.08
N ILE A 130 -11.04 -13.55 -8.19
CA ILE A 130 -12.31 -14.24 -8.38
C ILE A 130 -11.96 -15.71 -8.59
N SER A 131 -12.33 -16.60 -7.66
CA SER A 131 -12.36 -18.03 -7.96
C SER A 131 -13.40 -18.23 -9.08
N SER A 132 -12.95 -18.43 -10.31
CA SER A 132 -13.78 -18.90 -11.40
C SER A 132 -14.08 -20.39 -11.23
N SER A 133 -14.69 -20.76 -10.11
CA SER A 133 -15.33 -22.06 -9.94
C SER A 133 -16.82 -21.92 -10.19
N ILE A 134 -17.20 -21.65 -11.44
CA ILE A 134 -18.50 -22.07 -11.95
C ILE A 134 -18.19 -23.27 -12.83
N GLU A 135 -18.30 -24.47 -12.24
CA GLU A 135 -18.45 -25.70 -12.99
C GLU A 135 -19.68 -25.56 -13.88
N ILE A 136 -19.47 -25.37 -15.18
CA ILE A 136 -20.52 -25.67 -16.15
C ILE A 136 -20.43 -27.18 -16.39
N SER A 137 -21.06 -27.95 -15.49
CA SER A 137 -21.45 -29.32 -15.80
C SER A 137 -22.60 -29.23 -16.80
N SER A 138 -22.29 -29.15 -18.09
CA SER A 138 -23.24 -29.46 -19.15
C SER A 138 -23.28 -30.98 -19.34
N GLN A 139 -24.29 -31.63 -18.75
CA GLN A 139 -24.83 -32.88 -19.28
C GLN A 139 -25.70 -32.57 -20.50
#